data_AF-A0AAD7P6P2-F1
#
_entry.id   AF-A0AAD7P6P2-F1
#
_cell.length_a   1.000
_cell.length_b   1.000
_cell.length_c   1.000
_cell.angle_alpha   90.00
_cell.angle_beta   90.00
_cell.angle_gamma   90.00
#
_symmetry.space_group_name_H-M   'P 1'
#
loop_
_entity.id
_entity.type
_entity.pdbx_description
1 polymer ?
#
loop_
_entity_poly.entity_id
_entity_poly.type
_entity_poly.pdbx_seq_one_letter_code
_entity_poly.pdbx_strand_id
1 'polypeptide(L)'
;MQTSYSGSYKAVFNESSSSTMLVIYNIPCYVKLGDEDWTVIDDMQSQMDFEDVIYEEGKFYAVDSLGRAVAVDSNLVIQEIAFSIYDRRGCGQVHQMRLVMSLGDLFLVDRYPAEYDRVQFKVFKLNWSFRVGKKFGRSGIVYW
;
A
#
# COMPACT_ATOMS: atom_id res chain seq x y z
N MET A 1 -16.60 -1.02 3.82
CA MET A 1 -15.37 -0.22 3.63
C MET A 1 -15.73 1.07 2.93
N GLN A 2 -15.60 2.21 3.63
CA GLN A 2 -15.83 3.54 3.06
C GLN A 2 -14.47 4.20 2.84
N THR A 3 -14.18 4.62 1.61
CA THR A 3 -12.93 5.31 1.24
C THR A 3 -13.30 6.66 0.63
N SER A 4 -12.64 7.73 1.07
CA SER A 4 -12.68 9.03 0.37
C SER A 4 -11.36 9.22 -0.39
N TYR A 5 -11.48 9.73 -1.63
CA TYR A 5 -10.36 10.00 -2.50
C TYR A 5 -10.41 11.46 -2.94
N SER A 6 -9.38 12.21 -2.59
CA SER A 6 -9.07 13.54 -3.10
C SER A 6 -7.63 13.50 -3.56
N GLY A 7 -7.24 14.26 -4.58
CA GLY A 7 -5.88 14.21 -5.16
C GLY A 7 -4.73 14.45 -4.16
N SER A 8 -5.02 14.86 -2.92
CA SER A 8 -4.07 15.11 -1.84
C SER A 8 -4.11 14.11 -0.67
N TYR A 9 -5.12 13.22 -0.60
CA TYR A 9 -5.19 12.23 0.48
C TYR A 9 -6.09 11.02 0.19
N LYS A 10 -5.80 9.90 0.88
CA LYS A 10 -6.68 8.73 1.00
C LYS A 10 -6.81 8.35 2.47
N ALA A 11 -8.02 8.02 2.92
CA ALA A 11 -8.27 7.53 4.27
C ALA A 11 -8.96 6.16 4.24
N VAL A 12 -8.57 5.30 5.17
CA VAL A 12 -9.11 3.95 5.33
C VAL A 12 -9.41 3.67 6.79
N PHE A 13 -10.65 3.24 7.05
CA PHE A 13 -11.17 2.99 8.39
C PHE A 13 -11.16 1.50 8.74
N ASN A 14 -10.71 1.19 9.95
CA ASN A 14 -10.90 -0.07 10.64
C ASN A 14 -12.04 0.06 11.66
N GLU A 15 -13.20 -0.50 11.32
CA GLU A 15 -14.40 -0.48 12.17
C GLU A 15 -14.19 -1.24 13.49
N SER A 16 -13.39 -2.31 13.50
CA SER A 16 -13.25 -3.18 14.67
C SER A 16 -12.48 -2.52 15.82
N SER A 17 -11.48 -1.69 15.52
CA SER A 17 -10.72 -0.95 16.55
C SER A 17 -10.98 0.56 16.52
N SER A 18 -11.96 1.01 15.73
CA SER A 18 -12.23 2.44 15.52
C SER A 18 -10.97 3.25 15.19
N SER A 19 -10.10 2.70 14.34
CA SER A 19 -8.85 3.35 13.95
C SER A 19 -8.80 3.62 12.45
N THR A 20 -8.09 4.66 12.04
CA THR A 20 -7.97 5.09 10.66
C THR A 20 -6.49 5.18 10.28
N MET A 21 -6.15 4.73 9.07
CA MET A 21 -4.90 5.11 8.43
C MET A 21 -5.20 6.06 7.28
N LEU A 22 -4.41 7.13 7.21
CA LEU A 22 -4.48 8.14 6.17
C LEU A 22 -3.14 8.18 5.44
N VAL A 23 -3.18 8.46 4.15
CA VAL A 23 -2.02 8.91 3.38
C VAL A 23 -2.35 10.34 2.99
N ILE A 24 -1.61 11.32 3.53
CA ILE A 24 -1.82 12.76 3.29
C ILE A 24 -0.51 13.32 2.77
N TYR A 25 -0.49 13.91 1.57
CA TYR A 25 0.75 14.36 0.91
C TYR A 25 1.85 13.27 0.91
N ASN A 26 1.46 12.03 0.65
CA ASN A 26 2.30 10.84 0.68
C ASN A 26 2.85 10.41 2.06
N ILE A 27 2.41 11.08 3.13
CA ILE A 27 2.76 10.77 4.51
C ILE A 27 1.72 9.82 5.10
N PRO A 28 2.10 8.60 5.53
CA PRO A 28 1.21 7.70 6.23
C PRO A 28 1.03 8.17 7.67
N CYS A 29 -0.23 8.39 8.06
CA CYS A 29 -0.65 8.82 9.38
C CYS A 29 -1.64 7.81 9.96
N TYR A 30 -1.58 7.59 11.26
CA TYR A 30 -2.47 6.71 12.00
C TYR A 30 -3.19 7.49 13.10
N VAL A 31 -4.48 7.21 13.29
CA VAL A 31 -5.29 7.84 14.34
C VAL A 31 -6.34 6.86 14.86
N LYS A 32 -6.51 6.79 16.17
CA LYS A 32 -7.62 6.07 16.82
C LYS A 32 -8.72 7.06 17.20
N LEU A 33 -9.95 6.56 17.29
CA LEU A 33 -11.05 7.33 17.84
C LEU A 33 -10.72 7.73 19.29
N GLY A 34 -10.71 9.03 19.54
CA GLY A 34 -10.35 9.60 20.85
C GLY A 34 -8.91 10.11 20.93
N ASP A 35 -8.07 9.84 19.92
CA ASP A 35 -6.75 10.49 19.82
C ASP A 35 -6.94 11.98 19.48
N GLU A 36 -6.16 12.85 20.14
CA GLU A 36 -6.15 14.29 19.87
C GLU A 36 -5.30 14.65 18.63
N ASP A 37 -4.26 13.84 18.38
CA ASP A 37 -3.29 14.02 17.29
C ASP A 37 -3.12 12.73 16.48
N TRP A 38 -2.70 12.86 15.22
CA TRP A 38 -2.27 11.71 14.42
C TRP A 38 -0.84 11.31 14.76
N THR A 39 -0.57 10.01 14.69
CA THR A 39 0.78 9.45 14.73
C THR A 39 1.31 9.28 13.31
N VAL A 40 2.43 9.92 12.99
CA VAL A 40 3.12 9.69 11.72
C VAL A 40 3.80 8.32 11.75
N ILE A 41 3.59 7.52 10.71
CA ILE A 41 4.27 6.24 10.54
C ILE A 41 5.63 6.53 9.89
N ASP A 42 6.68 6.43 10.70
CA ASP A 42 8.04 6.69 10.25
C ASP A 42 8.61 5.45 9.54
N ASP A 43 8.61 5.49 8.20
CA ASP A 43 9.27 4.51 7.36
C ASP A 43 10.48 5.12 6.64
N MET A 44 11.66 4.91 7.23
CA MET A 44 12.94 5.41 6.72
C MET A 44 13.26 4.92 5.30
N GLN A 45 12.67 3.80 4.86
CA GLN A 45 12.93 3.22 3.55
C GLN A 45 12.02 3.82 2.46
N SER A 46 10.76 4.14 2.76
CA SER A 46 9.84 4.82 1.82
C SER A 46 10.06 6.34 1.79
N GLN A 47 10.59 6.94 2.85
CA GLN A 47 10.85 8.39 2.94
C GLN A 47 9.60 9.24 2.64
N MET A 48 8.45 8.86 3.19
CA MET A 48 7.18 9.60 3.04
C MET A 48 6.67 9.71 1.60
N ASP A 49 6.80 8.62 0.82
CA ASP A 49 6.33 8.58 -0.56
C ASP A 49 5.25 7.51 -0.80
N PHE A 50 4.31 7.38 0.13
CA PHE A 50 3.18 6.45 0.01
C PHE A 50 2.10 6.98 -0.92
N GLU A 51 1.59 6.15 -1.82
CA GLU A 51 0.56 6.56 -2.79
C GLU A 51 -0.82 5.98 -2.51
N ASP A 52 -0.88 4.84 -1.82
CA ASP A 52 -2.12 4.15 -1.55
C ASP A 52 -2.07 3.35 -0.25
N VAL A 53 -3.23 3.24 0.39
CA VAL A 53 -3.44 2.42 1.58
C VAL A 53 -4.78 1.70 1.48
N ILE A 54 -4.85 0.49 2.03
CA ILE A 54 -6.08 -0.28 2.24
C ILE A 54 -6.03 -0.95 3.63
N TYR A 55 -7.15 -1.53 4.05
CA TYR A 55 -7.27 -2.26 5.32
C TYR A 55 -7.95 -3.59 5.04
N GLU A 56 -7.35 -4.68 5.52
CA GLU A 56 -7.85 -6.03 5.31
C GLU A 56 -7.36 -6.96 6.44
N GLU A 57 -8.20 -7.88 6.90
CA GLU A 57 -7.87 -8.90 7.91
C GLU A 57 -7.04 -8.39 9.13
N GLY A 58 -7.37 -7.22 9.69
CA GLY A 58 -6.71 -6.72 10.90
C GLY A 58 -5.46 -5.87 10.67
N LYS A 59 -5.04 -5.65 9.42
CA LYS A 59 -3.83 -4.89 9.08
C LYS A 59 -4.12 -3.83 8.03
N PHE A 60 -3.35 -2.76 8.08
CA PHE A 60 -3.27 -1.81 6.97
C PHE A 60 -2.21 -2.28 6.00
N TYR A 61 -2.44 -2.10 4.71
CA TYR A 61 -1.45 -2.33 3.67
C TYR A 61 -1.25 -1.03 2.92
N ALA A 62 0.01 -0.65 2.72
CA ALA A 62 0.37 0.58 2.05
C ALA A 62 1.43 0.32 0.99
N VAL A 63 1.47 1.14 -0.04
CA VAL A 63 2.45 1.05 -1.13
C VAL A 63 3.09 2.41 -1.38
N ASP A 64 4.41 2.41 -1.59
CA ASP A 64 5.16 3.59 -2.00
C ASP A 64 5.21 3.79 -3.52
N SER A 65 5.67 4.94 -3.96
CA SER A 65 5.78 5.32 -5.38
C SER A 65 6.67 4.39 -6.22
N LEU A 66 7.55 3.62 -5.56
CA LEU A 66 8.44 2.65 -6.21
C LEU A 66 7.82 1.25 -6.28
N GLY A 67 6.61 1.08 -5.75
CA GLY A 67 5.90 -0.20 -5.72
C GLY A 67 6.30 -1.12 -4.57
N ARG A 68 7.06 -0.65 -3.57
CA ARG A 68 7.30 -1.41 -2.35
C ARG A 68 6.03 -1.40 -1.52
N ALA A 69 5.58 -2.60 -1.13
CA ALA A 69 4.38 -2.75 -0.33
C ALA A 69 4.72 -3.22 1.07
N VAL A 70 4.04 -2.63 2.05
CA VAL A 70 4.20 -2.93 3.47
C VAL A 70 2.85 -3.24 4.12
N ALA A 71 2.87 -4.08 5.14
CA ALA A 71 1.78 -4.26 6.07
C ALA A 71 2.11 -3.52 7.37
N VAL A 72 1.14 -2.83 7.95
CA VAL A 72 1.24 -2.13 9.22
C VAL A 72 0.22 -2.74 10.18
N ASP A 73 0.70 -3.26 11.30
CA ASP A 73 -0.15 -3.85 12.34
C ASP A 73 -0.70 -2.81 13.32
N SER A 74 -1.50 -3.24 14.30
CA SER A 74 -2.10 -2.37 15.31
C SER A 74 -1.09 -1.71 16.26
N ASN A 75 0.14 -2.23 16.32
CA ASN A 75 1.24 -1.67 17.09
C ASN A 75 2.12 -0.75 16.23
N LEU A 76 1.68 -0.44 15.01
CA LEU A 76 2.39 0.37 14.02
C LEU A 76 3.73 -0.24 13.58
N VAL A 77 3.88 -1.55 13.73
CA VAL A 77 5.04 -2.26 13.21
C VAL A 77 4.88 -2.44 11.71
N ILE A 78 5.89 -1.98 10.97
CA ILE A 78 5.96 -2.07 9.52
C ILE A 78 6.63 -3.39 9.14
N GLN A 79 5.96 -4.18 8.31
CA GLN A 79 6.47 -5.40 7.70
C GLN A 79 6.46 -5.26 6.19
N GLU A 80 7.63 -5.37 5.55
CA GLU A 80 7.71 -5.41 4.09
C GLU A 80 7.09 -6.72 3.55
N ILE A 81 6.20 -6.59 2.58
CA ILE A 81 5.54 -7.74 1.91
C ILE A 81 5.87 -7.82 0.41
N ALA A 82 6.42 -6.75 -0.17
CA ALA A 82 7.00 -6.75 -1.50
C ALA A 82 8.09 -5.68 -1.63
N PHE A 83 9.17 -6.02 -2.34
CA PHE A 83 10.26 -5.10 -2.66
C PHE A 83 9.83 -4.07 -3.72
N SER A 84 10.56 -2.95 -3.81
CA SER A 84 10.40 -1.96 -4.87
C SER A 84 10.53 -2.59 -6.25
N ILE A 85 9.63 -2.21 -7.16
CA ILE A 85 9.65 -2.59 -8.57
C ILE A 85 10.61 -1.69 -9.35
N TYR A 86 10.62 -0.40 -8.99
CA TYR A 86 11.41 0.63 -9.64
C TYR A 86 12.58 1.07 -8.77
N ASP A 87 13.65 1.53 -9.42
CA ASP A 87 14.74 2.19 -8.71
C ASP A 87 14.45 3.69 -8.51
N ARG A 88 15.13 4.30 -7.53
CA ARG A 88 15.03 5.74 -7.29
C ARG A 88 15.69 6.60 -8.37
N ARG A 89 16.43 6.01 -9.31
CA ARG A 89 17.05 6.73 -10.43
C ARG A 89 16.07 7.01 -11.56
N GLY A 90 14.87 6.42 -11.49
CA GLY A 90 13.66 6.86 -12.17
C GLY A 90 13.53 6.31 -13.59
N CYS A 91 12.29 5.97 -13.96
CA CYS A 91 11.96 5.50 -15.32
C CYS A 91 11.60 6.61 -16.31
N GLY A 92 11.71 7.89 -15.94
CA GLY A 92 11.25 9.02 -16.77
C GLY A 92 9.74 9.04 -17.03
N GLN A 93 9.00 8.05 -16.55
CA GLN A 93 7.57 7.88 -16.65
C GLN A 93 6.93 8.05 -15.26
N VAL A 94 5.76 8.66 -15.22
CA VAL A 94 4.98 8.83 -13.98
C VAL A 94 4.19 7.54 -13.75
N HIS A 95 4.61 6.76 -12.76
CA HIS A 95 3.89 5.58 -12.30
C HIS A 95 2.93 5.97 -11.17
N GLN A 96 1.83 5.22 -11.05
CA GLN A 96 0.86 5.37 -9.97
C GLN A 96 0.49 4.00 -9.42
N MET A 97 0.89 3.76 -8.19
CA MET A 97 0.71 2.53 -7.44
C MET A 97 -0.63 2.54 -6.71
N ARG A 98 -1.40 1.47 -6.91
CA ARG A 98 -2.68 1.25 -6.25
C ARG A 98 -2.76 -0.15 -5.67
N LEU A 99 -3.38 -0.26 -4.50
CA LEU A 99 -3.69 -1.53 -3.89
C LEU A 99 -5.16 -1.88 -4.14
N VAL A 100 -5.39 -3.10 -4.59
CA VAL A 100 -6.73 -3.61 -4.90
C VAL A 100 -6.90 -4.99 -4.27
N MET A 101 -7.95 -5.13 -3.46
CA MET A 101 -8.46 -6.43 -3.04
C MET A 101 -9.36 -6.99 -4.13
N SER A 102 -9.09 -8.22 -4.59
CA SER A 102 -9.93 -8.92 -5.54
C SER A 102 -9.87 -10.41 -5.28
N LEU A 103 -11.03 -11.09 -5.27
CA LEU A 103 -11.13 -12.54 -5.08
C LEU A 103 -10.38 -13.08 -3.85
N GLY A 104 -10.27 -12.28 -2.78
CA GLY A 104 -9.57 -12.65 -1.56
C GLY A 104 -8.04 -12.59 -1.66
N ASP A 105 -7.50 -11.96 -2.70
CA ASP A 105 -6.09 -11.69 -2.89
C ASP A 105 -5.82 -10.18 -2.95
N LEU A 106 -4.63 -9.79 -2.50
CA LEU A 106 -4.12 -8.42 -2.62
C LEU A 106 -3.28 -8.27 -3.89
N PHE A 107 -3.60 -7.26 -4.68
CA PHE A 107 -2.88 -6.89 -5.89
C PHE A 107 -2.32 -5.47 -5.79
N LEU A 108 -1.11 -5.31 -6.32
CA LEU A 108 -0.53 -4.02 -6.68
C LEU A 108 -0.80 -3.75 -8.16
N VAL A 109 -1.44 -2.63 -8.45
CA VAL A 109 -1.68 -2.13 -9.80
C VAL A 109 -0.80 -0.92 -10.03
N ASP A 110 0.12 -1.03 -10.99
CA ASP A 110 0.94 0.07 -11.49
C ASP A 110 0.27 0.64 -12.75
N ARG A 111 -0.21 1.87 -12.64
CA ARG A 111 -0.82 2.64 -13.71
C ARG A 111 0.18 3.67 -14.24
N TYR A 112 0.44 3.65 -15.55
CA TYR A 112 1.39 4.58 -16.17
C TYR A 112 0.94 5.03 -17.56
N PRO A 113 1.35 6.23 -18.01
CA PRO A 113 1.04 6.72 -19.35
C PRO A 113 1.82 5.92 -20.39
N ALA A 114 1.17 5.61 -21.51
CA ALA A 114 1.76 5.05 -22.71
C ALA A 114 1.65 6.05 -23.87
N GLU A 115 2.21 5.70 -25.02
CA GLU A 115 2.10 6.54 -26.23
C GLU A 115 0.64 6.83 -26.60
N TYR A 116 0.41 8.01 -27.21
CA TYR A 116 -0.89 8.42 -27.74
C TYR A 116 -2.01 8.51 -26.70
N ASP A 117 -1.72 9.06 -25.50
CA ASP A 117 -2.69 9.29 -24.43
C ASP A 117 -3.37 8.00 -23.92
N ARG A 118 -2.74 6.85 -24.16
CA ARG A 118 -3.19 5.57 -23.61
C ARG A 118 -2.67 5.39 -22.20
N VAL A 119 -3.43 4.68 -21.38
CA VAL A 119 -3.00 4.26 -20.04
C VAL A 119 -2.77 2.76 -20.06
N GLN A 120 -1.65 2.32 -19.52
CA GLN A 120 -1.35 0.91 -19.30
C GLN A 120 -1.36 0.56 -17.82
N PHE A 121 -1.57 -0.72 -17.56
CA PHE A 121 -1.58 -1.27 -16.22
C PHE A 121 -0.68 -2.51 -16.17
N LYS A 122 0.16 -2.59 -15.14
CA LYS A 122 0.76 -3.86 -14.70
C LYS A 122 0.11 -4.26 -13.39
N VAL A 123 -0.21 -5.54 -13.25
CA VAL A 123 -0.87 -6.07 -12.05
C VAL A 123 0.03 -7.14 -11.45
N PHE A 124 0.33 -6.98 -10.16
CA PHE A 124 1.20 -7.88 -9.41
C PHE A 124 0.42 -8.44 -8.23
N LYS A 125 0.35 -9.76 -8.13
CA LYS A 125 -0.19 -10.41 -6.94
C LYS A 125 0.81 -10.30 -5.79
N LEU A 126 0.41 -9.72 -4.67
CA LEU A 126 1.26 -9.57 -3.49
C LEU A 126 1.16 -10.81 -2.60
N ASN A 127 2.28 -11.19 -1.98
CA ASN A 127 2.29 -12.21 -0.95
C ASN A 127 1.98 -11.58 0.41
N TRP A 128 0.68 -11.37 0.65
CA TRP A 128 0.19 -10.58 1.78
C TRP A 128 -0.25 -11.43 2.98
N SER A 129 -0.52 -12.71 2.77
CA SER A 129 -1.00 -13.63 3.81
C SER A 129 0.06 -14.65 4.19
N PHE A 130 0.68 -14.51 5.37
CA PHE A 130 1.29 -15.65 6.06
C PHE A 130 0.17 -16.50 6.66
N ARG A 131 -0.61 -17.21 5.83
CA ARG A 131 -1.52 -18.23 6.35
C ARG A 131 -0.65 -19.30 6.99
N VAL A 132 -0.69 -19.39 8.32
CA VAL A 132 -0.05 -20.44 9.11
C VAL A 132 -0.54 -21.78 8.57
N GLY A 133 0.25 -22.41 7.70
CA GLY A 133 -0.14 -23.66 7.04
C GLY A 133 0.18 -23.74 5.54
N LYS A 134 1.42 -23.46 5.14
CA LYS A 134 2.22 -24.23 4.17
C LYS A 134 3.43 -23.37 3.77
N LYS A 135 4.62 -23.80 4.17
CA LYS A 135 5.86 -23.29 3.59
C LYS A 135 5.88 -23.69 2.12
N PHE A 136 5.60 -22.76 1.22
CA PHE A 136 6.15 -22.81 -0.13
C PHE A 136 7.40 -21.93 -0.16
N GLY A 137 8.52 -22.57 -0.49
CA GLY A 137 9.80 -21.91 -0.62
C GLY A 137 9.81 -20.92 -1.78
N ARG A 138 10.63 -19.88 -1.58
CA ARG A 138 10.96 -18.76 -2.48
C ARG A 138 9.86 -17.71 -2.64
N SER A 139 10.00 -16.68 -1.80
CA SER A 139 9.56 -15.32 -2.05
C SER A 139 9.85 -14.90 -3.49
N GLY A 140 8.80 -14.53 -4.21
CA GLY A 140 8.87 -14.06 -5.58
C GLY A 140 7.54 -13.46 -6.00
N ILE A 141 7.60 -12.34 -6.72
CA ILE A 141 6.49 -11.77 -7.48
C ILE A 141 6.05 -12.83 -8.50
N VAL A 142 4.76 -13.18 -8.51
CA VAL A 142 4.22 -14.13 -9.50
C VAL A 142 3.68 -13.33 -10.69
N TYR A 143 4.28 -13.51 -11.85
CA TYR A 143 3.82 -12.96 -13.13
C TYR A 143 2.72 -13.86 -13.71
N TRP A 144 1.68 -13.25 -14.28
CA TRP A 144 0.73 -13.88 -15.21
C TRP A 144 0.57 -12.99 -16.43
#